data_AF-G0QTG3-F1
#
_entry.id   AF-G0QTG3-F1
#
_cell.length_a   1.000
_cell.length_b   1.000
_cell.length_c   1.000
_cell.angle_alpha   90.00
_cell.angle_beta   90.00
_cell.angle_gamma   90.00
#
_symmetry.space_group_name_H-M   'P 1'
#
loop_
_entity.id
_entity.type
_entity.pdbx_description
1 polymer ?
#
loop_
_entity_poly.entity_id
_entity_poly.type
_entity_poly.pdbx_seq_one_letter_code
_entity_poly.pdbx_strand_id
1 'polypeptide(L)'
;MGNEQNKYWIDPENEHFIVWMQISGLPKFKKIWGRIENDLDEGNYELKVQNKYNIKQYKGHKSLLFTNSSILGGKNEFLAYGYVVIGTILNFISLIFYIKGKRNGQEFINIKNMEEDEDLLEEDQY
;
A
#
# COMPACT_ATOMS: atom_id res chain seq x y z
N MET A 1 -41.75 -3.46 32.55
CA MET A 1 -40.75 -2.62 31.89
C MET A 1 -40.56 -3.19 30.50
N GLY A 2 -41.22 -2.62 29.50
CA GLY A 2 -41.20 -3.13 28.13
C GLY A 2 -39.85 -2.87 27.49
N ASN A 3 -39.28 -3.93 26.91
CA ASN A 3 -37.94 -3.97 26.36
C ASN A 3 -37.88 -2.99 25.17
N GLU A 4 -37.21 -1.85 25.35
CA GLU A 4 -37.09 -0.79 24.31
C GLU A 4 -36.45 -1.29 23.01
N GLN A 5 -35.79 -2.45 23.07
CA GLN A 5 -35.23 -3.23 21.96
C GLN A 5 -36.26 -3.59 20.86
N ASN A 6 -37.57 -3.62 21.16
CA ASN A 6 -38.62 -3.92 20.16
C ASN A 6 -39.27 -2.68 19.52
N LYS A 7 -38.74 -1.48 19.76
CA LYS A 7 -39.34 -0.24 19.23
C LYS A 7 -39.08 -0.03 17.74
N TYR A 8 -38.02 -0.64 17.20
CA TYR A 8 -37.61 -0.51 15.81
C TYR A 8 -37.44 -1.90 15.18
N TRP A 9 -37.68 -1.98 13.88
CA TRP A 9 -37.47 -3.19 13.06
C TRP A 9 -36.00 -3.40 12.67
N ILE A 10 -35.13 -2.47 13.09
CA ILE A 10 -33.70 -2.45 12.85
C ILE A 10 -33.02 -2.52 14.21
N ASP A 11 -32.07 -3.44 14.35
CA ASP A 11 -31.20 -3.57 15.52
C ASP A 11 -29.87 -2.83 15.23
N PRO A 12 -29.68 -1.60 15.77
CA PRO A 12 -28.47 -0.81 15.55
C PRO A 12 -27.27 -1.31 16.36
N GLU A 13 -27.45 -2.23 17.31
CA GLU A 13 -26.36 -2.83 18.09
C GLU A 13 -25.76 -4.05 17.38
N ASN A 14 -26.44 -4.55 16.34
CA ASN A 14 -26.00 -5.71 15.58
C ASN A 14 -24.85 -5.39 14.62
N GLU A 15 -23.64 -5.81 14.98
CA GLU A 15 -22.42 -5.63 14.19
C GLU A 15 -22.51 -6.17 12.76
N HIS A 16 -23.10 -7.36 12.58
CA HIS A 16 -23.25 -7.96 11.25
C HIS A 16 -24.19 -7.14 10.36
N PHE A 17 -25.25 -6.56 10.94
CA PHE A 17 -26.16 -5.68 10.23
C PHE A 17 -25.46 -4.39 9.81
N ILE A 18 -24.72 -3.75 10.72
CA ILE A 18 -23.93 -2.55 10.43
C ILE A 18 -22.96 -2.80 9.26
N VAL A 19 -22.21 -3.90 9.31
CA VAL A 19 -21.28 -4.29 8.24
C VAL A 19 -22.02 -4.52 6.91
N TRP A 20 -23.24 -5.06 6.95
CA TRP A 20 -24.03 -5.29 5.75
C TRP A 20 -24.51 -3.99 5.11
N MET A 21 -24.92 -3.01 5.93
CA MET A 21 -25.40 -1.70 5.49
C MET A 21 -24.32 -0.83 4.83
N GLN A 22 -23.03 -1.09 5.10
CA GLN A 22 -21.94 -0.42 4.40
C GLN A 22 -21.84 -0.86 2.94
N ILE A 23 -22.24 0.01 2.01
CA ILE A 23 -22.24 -0.25 0.57
C ILE A 23 -20.79 -0.47 0.08
N SER A 24 -20.59 -1.52 -0.72
CA SER A 24 -19.30 -1.79 -1.37
C SER A 24 -19.27 -1.22 -2.78
N GLY A 25 -18.21 -0.50 -3.13
CA GLY A 25 -18.08 0.13 -4.45
C GLY A 25 -17.68 -0.81 -5.59
N LEU A 26 -17.27 -2.06 -5.28
CA LEU A 26 -16.81 -3.05 -6.24
C LEU A 26 -17.70 -4.30 -6.22
N PRO A 27 -17.93 -4.97 -7.37
CA PRO A 27 -18.75 -6.19 -7.44
C PRO A 27 -18.12 -7.37 -6.70
N LYS A 28 -16.80 -7.40 -6.60
CA LYS A 28 -16.06 -8.33 -5.74
C LYS A 28 -15.74 -7.63 -4.43
N PHE A 29 -16.54 -7.91 -3.41
CA PHE A 29 -16.37 -7.32 -2.08
C PHE A 29 -16.13 -8.40 -1.03
N LYS A 30 -15.52 -7.98 0.08
CA LYS A 30 -15.35 -8.79 1.29
C LYS A 30 -16.00 -8.02 2.43
N LYS A 31 -16.75 -8.72 3.26
CA LYS A 31 -17.32 -8.19 4.50
C LYS A 31 -16.80 -9.03 5.66
N ILE A 32 -16.45 -8.36 6.76
CA ILE A 32 -16.00 -9.04 7.97
C ILE A 32 -17.20 -9.77 8.59
N TRP A 33 -16.99 -11.04 8.95
CA TRP A 33 -17.97 -11.79 9.73
C TRP A 33 -17.64 -11.70 11.21
N GLY A 34 -16.38 -11.90 11.58
CA GLY A 34 -15.92 -11.74 12.96
C GLY A 34 -14.40 -11.67 13.01
N ARG A 35 -13.90 -11.46 14.22
CA ARG A 35 -12.47 -11.48 14.55
C ARG A 35 -12.26 -12.48 15.69
N ILE A 36 -11.12 -13.15 15.66
CA ILE A 36 -10.66 -13.95 16.79
C ILE A 36 -9.59 -13.09 17.48
N GLU A 37 -9.84 -12.69 18.72
CA GLU A 37 -8.96 -11.76 19.47
C GLU A 37 -7.71 -12.48 20.01
N ASN A 38 -7.81 -13.78 20.27
CA ASN A 38 -6.70 -14.59 20.74
C ASN A 38 -6.04 -15.32 19.57
N ASP A 39 -4.74 -15.56 19.69
CA ASP A 39 -4.02 -16.38 18.72
C ASP A 39 -4.55 -17.82 18.74
N LEU A 40 -4.59 -18.44 17.57
CA LEU A 40 -4.92 -19.85 17.43
C LEU A 40 -3.62 -20.66 17.43
N ASP A 41 -3.55 -21.64 18.34
CA ASP A 41 -2.47 -22.62 18.34
C ASP A 41 -2.50 -23.49 17.07
N GLU A 42 -1.38 -24.13 16.78
CA GLU A 42 -1.31 -25.08 15.67
C GLU A 42 -2.24 -26.27 15.92
N GLY A 43 -3.27 -26.41 15.08
CA GLY A 43 -4.28 -27.43 15.27
C GLY A 43 -5.31 -27.48 14.16
N ASN A 44 -6.21 -28.45 14.28
CA ASN A 44 -7.32 -28.63 13.35
C ASN A 44 -8.57 -27.95 13.92
N TYR A 45 -9.11 -26.99 13.18
CA TYR A 45 -10.33 -26.27 13.53
C TYR A 45 -11.46 -26.63 12.55
N GLU A 46 -12.65 -26.92 13.07
CA GLU A 46 -13.84 -27.21 12.27
C GLU A 46 -14.77 -26.00 12.24
N LEU A 47 -15.09 -25.51 11.03
CA LEU A 47 -16.04 -24.41 10.84
C LEU A 47 -17.38 -24.94 10.33
N LYS A 48 -18.44 -24.76 11.13
CA LYS A 48 -19.81 -25.10 10.74
C LYS A 48 -20.52 -23.87 10.19
N VAL A 49 -20.85 -23.91 8.90
CA VAL A 49 -21.48 -22.78 8.19
C VAL A 49 -22.88 -23.16 7.73
N GLN A 50 -23.89 -22.40 8.17
CA GLN A 50 -25.26 -22.55 7.70
C GLN A 50 -25.52 -21.59 6.53
N ASN A 51 -25.73 -22.14 5.33
CA ASN A 51 -25.99 -21.32 4.15
C ASN A 51 -27.48 -20.96 4.00
N LYS A 52 -27.88 -19.79 4.51
CA LYS A 52 -29.26 -19.26 4.35
C LYS A 52 -29.48 -18.43 3.08
N TYR A 53 -28.44 -18.14 2.30
CA TYR A 53 -28.52 -17.25 1.13
C TYR A 53 -28.06 -17.94 -0.16
N ASN A 54 -29.00 -18.29 -1.03
CA ASN A 54 -28.71 -18.99 -2.27
C ASN A 54 -28.29 -18.04 -3.40
N ILE A 55 -27.01 -18.12 -3.75
CA ILE A 55 -26.36 -17.31 -4.81
C ILE A 55 -26.46 -17.92 -6.21
N LYS A 56 -26.98 -19.16 -6.37
CA LYS A 56 -27.00 -19.87 -7.66
C LYS A 56 -27.73 -19.09 -8.76
N GLN A 57 -28.82 -18.41 -8.41
CA GLN A 57 -29.61 -17.61 -9.35
C GLN A 57 -28.84 -16.40 -9.92
N TYR A 58 -27.85 -15.89 -9.18
CA TYR A 58 -27.06 -14.73 -9.57
C TYR A 58 -25.73 -15.09 -10.24
N LYS A 59 -25.46 -16.40 -10.43
CA LYS A 59 -24.17 -16.93 -10.94
C LYS A 59 -22.95 -16.37 -10.19
N GLY A 60 -23.15 -15.94 -8.95
CA GLY A 60 -22.10 -15.38 -8.09
C GLY A 60 -21.30 -16.48 -7.39
N HIS A 61 -20.19 -16.10 -6.77
CA HIS A 61 -19.37 -16.99 -5.94
C HIS A 61 -19.32 -16.44 -4.52
N LYS A 62 -19.45 -17.31 -3.53
CA LYS A 62 -19.32 -16.99 -2.11
C LYS A 62 -18.20 -17.85 -1.53
N SER A 63 -17.21 -17.20 -0.95
CA SER A 63 -16.07 -17.85 -0.31
C SER A 63 -15.87 -17.28 1.09
N LEU A 64 -15.45 -18.11 2.02
CA LEU A 64 -14.97 -17.67 3.33
C LEU A 64 -13.45 -17.59 3.28
N LEU A 65 -12.90 -16.56 3.91
CA LEU A 65 -11.47 -16.32 3.93
C LEU A 65 -11.05 -15.94 5.35
N PHE A 66 -10.01 -16.62 5.82
CA PHE A 66 -9.31 -16.29 7.05
C PHE A 66 -8.08 -15.48 6.70
N THR A 67 -7.89 -14.36 7.38
CA THR A 67 -6.73 -13.48 7.21
C THR A 67 -6.33 -12.93 8.56
N ASN A 68 -5.02 -12.94 8.83
CA ASN A 68 -4.48 -12.25 10.00
C ASN A 68 -4.52 -10.74 9.77
N SER A 69 -4.69 -9.99 10.85
CA SER A 69 -4.53 -8.54 10.83
C SER A 69 -3.04 -8.23 10.64
N SER A 70 -2.73 -7.46 9.61
CA SER A 70 -1.44 -6.77 9.51
C SER A 70 -1.68 -5.27 9.68
N ILE A 71 -0.64 -4.55 10.10
CA ILE A 71 -0.65 -3.10 10.34
C ILE A 71 -1.17 -2.34 9.12
N LEU A 72 -0.88 -2.83 7.91
CA LEU A 72 -1.30 -2.23 6.64
C LEU A 72 -2.58 -2.88 6.06
N GLY A 73 -3.25 -3.75 6.82
CA GLY A 73 -4.45 -4.46 6.42
C GLY A 73 -4.16 -5.80 5.74
N GLY A 74 -4.87 -6.10 4.64
CA GLY A 74 -4.67 -7.34 3.88
C GLY A 74 -3.38 -7.33 3.06
N LYS A 75 -3.00 -8.50 2.53
CA LYS A 75 -1.86 -8.62 1.60
C LYS A 75 -2.11 -7.76 0.35
N ASN A 76 -1.42 -6.62 0.26
CA ASN A 76 -1.52 -5.69 -0.86
C ASN A 76 -0.13 -5.42 -1.45
N GLU A 77 0.28 -6.24 -2.41
CA GLU A 77 1.57 -6.10 -3.09
C GLU A 77 1.62 -4.89 -4.03
N PHE A 78 0.46 -4.33 -4.44
CA PHE A 78 0.41 -3.20 -5.38
C PHE A 78 1.10 -1.96 -4.82
N LEU A 79 0.88 -1.64 -3.54
CA LEU A 79 1.56 -0.51 -2.91
C LEU A 79 3.08 -0.74 -2.87
N ALA A 80 3.52 -1.95 -2.51
CA ALA A 80 4.94 -2.27 -2.44
C ALA A 80 5.63 -2.08 -3.80
N TYR A 81 5.06 -2.65 -4.87
CA TYR A 81 5.59 -2.45 -6.22
C TYR A 81 5.55 -0.98 -6.64
N GLY A 82 4.48 -0.24 -6.30
CA GLY A 82 4.38 1.19 -6.57
C GLY A 82 5.54 1.99 -5.96
N TYR A 83 5.84 1.76 -4.68
CA TYR A 83 6.95 2.43 -3.99
C TYR A 83 8.31 2.07 -4.59
N VAL A 84 8.53 0.79 -4.92
CA VAL A 84 9.78 0.35 -5.54
C VAL A 84 9.97 1.01 -6.90
N VAL A 85 8.94 1.08 -7.74
CA VAL A 85 9.01 1.71 -9.07
C VAL A 85 9.29 3.21 -8.97
N ILE A 86 8.59 3.92 -8.08
CA ILE A 86 8.82 5.37 -7.89
C ILE A 86 10.23 5.61 -7.34
N GLY A 87 10.67 4.81 -6.37
CA GLY A 87 11.99 4.89 -5.77
C GLY A 87 13.11 4.65 -6.78
N THR A 88 12.97 3.65 -7.67
CA THR A 88 13.96 3.39 -8.71
C THR A 88 14.03 4.53 -9.73
N ILE A 89 12.89 5.07 -10.19
CA ILE A 89 12.86 6.21 -11.11
C ILE A 89 13.58 7.43 -10.51
N LEU A 90 13.26 7.77 -9.25
CA LEU A 90 13.91 8.89 -8.57
C LEU A 90 15.40 8.66 -8.38
N ASN A 91 15.82 7.42 -8.08
CA ASN A 91 17.23 7.06 -7.95
C ASN A 91 17.98 7.20 -9.28
N PHE A 92 17.40 6.73 -10.40
CA PHE A 92 18.00 6.88 -11.73
C PHE A 92 18.15 8.35 -12.12
N ILE A 93 17.11 9.17 -11.88
CA ILE A 93 17.16 10.61 -12.13
C ILE A 93 18.28 11.25 -11.30
N SER A 94 18.34 10.95 -10.00
CA SER A 94 19.39 11.45 -9.10
C SER A 94 20.79 11.08 -9.58
N LEU A 95 21.00 9.84 -10.04
CA LEU A 95 22.28 9.37 -10.55
C LEU A 95 22.71 10.12 -11.82
N ILE A 96 21.78 10.39 -12.74
CA ILE A 96 22.06 11.17 -13.96
C ILE A 96 22.49 12.59 -13.60
N PHE A 97 21.76 13.25 -12.70
CA PHE A 97 22.10 14.59 -12.23
C PHE A 97 23.47 14.62 -11.52
N TYR A 98 23.76 13.62 -10.69
CA TYR A 98 25.05 13.50 -10.01
C TYR A 98 26.22 13.37 -10.99
N ILE A 99 26.11 12.50 -12.00
CA ILE A 99 27.15 12.32 -13.03
C ILE A 99 27.33 13.60 -13.84
N LYS A 100 26.24 14.24 -14.26
CA LYS A 100 26.30 15.49 -15.03
C LYS A 100 26.90 16.63 -14.22
N GLY A 101 26.54 16.75 -12.94
CA GLY A 101 27.12 17.74 -12.03
C GLY A 101 28.62 17.54 -11.84
N LYS A 102 29.08 16.30 -11.65
CA LYS A 102 30.50 15.98 -11.50
C LYS A 102 31.30 16.29 -12.77
N ARG A 103 30.79 15.95 -13.95
CA ARG A 103 31.42 16.26 -15.24
C ARG A 103 31.54 17.76 -15.45
N ASN A 104 30.46 18.52 -15.22
CA ASN A 104 30.49 19.97 -15.35
C ASN A 104 31.52 20.59 -14.38
N GLY A 105 31.59 20.13 -13.13
CA GLY A 105 32.59 20.60 -12.17
C GLY A 105 34.04 20.34 -12.61
N GLN A 106 34.30 19.19 -13.26
CA GLN A 106 35.62 18.88 -13.81
C GLN A 106 36.00 19.78 -14.99
N GLU A 107 35.06 20.10 -15.88
CA GLU A 107 35.29 21.05 -16.98
C GLU A 107 35.65 22.44 -16.45
N PHE A 108 34.95 22.94 -15.41
CA PHE A 108 35.29 24.24 -14.80
C PHE A 108 36.69 24.26 -14.16
N ILE A 109 37.10 23.16 -13.52
CA ILE A 109 38.45 23.05 -12.93
C ILE A 109 39.51 23.02 -14.03
N ASN A 110 39.28 22.27 -15.10
CA ASN A 110 40.23 22.20 -16.22
C ASN A 110 40.40 23.56 -16.91
N ILE A 111 39.31 24.30 -17.14
CA ILE A 111 39.38 25.64 -17.76
C ILE A 111 40.13 26.62 -16.84
N LYS A 112 39.85 26.59 -15.53
CA LYS A 112 40.56 27.46 -14.58
C LYS A 112 42.07 27.16 -14.51
N ASN A 113 42.45 25.88 -14.55
CA ASN A 113 43.86 25.51 -14.56
C ASN A 113 44.57 25.97 -15.84
N MET A 114 43.87 25.94 -17.00
CA MET A 114 44.41 26.46 -18.26
C MET A 114 44.60 27.98 -18.24
N GLU A 115 43.69 28.72 -17.60
CA GLU A 115 43.79 30.18 -17.42
C GLU A 115 44.93 30.55 -16.46
N GLU A 116 45.07 29.85 -15.33
CA GLU A 116 46.21 30.01 -14.40
C GLU A 116 47.56 29.65 -15.07
N ASP A 117 47.61 28.60 -15.90
CA ASP A 117 48.81 28.24 -16.65
C ASP A 117 49.18 29.28 -17.73
N GLU A 118 48.18 29.94 -18.36
CA GLU A 118 48.39 30.99 -19.38
C GLU A 118 48.89 32.30 -18.74
N ASP A 119 48.34 32.69 -17.59
CA ASP A 119 48.80 33.86 -16.82
C ASP A 119 50.25 33.73 -16.35
N LEU A 120 50.67 32.53 -15.92
CA LEU A 120 52.05 32.25 -15.52
C LEU A 120 53.04 32.37 -16.69
N LEU A 121 52.61 32.00 -17.89
CA LEU A 121 53.42 32.12 -19.10
C LEU A 121 53.59 33.59 -19.54
N GLU A 122 52.61 34.46 -19.29
CA GLU A 122 52.75 35.89 -19.56
C GLU A 122 53.64 36.61 -18.52
N GLU A 123 53.59 36.19 -17.26
CA GLU A 123 54.39 36.78 -16.17
C GLU A 123 55.90 36.50 -16.34
N ASP A 124 56.28 35.32 -16.84
CA ASP A 124 57.67 34.94 -17.14
C ASP A 124 58.27 35.62 -18.40
N GLN A 125 57.46 36.38 -19.17
CA GLN A 125 57.90 37.09 -20.39
C GLN A 125 58.22 38.58 -20.17
N TYR A 126 58.13 39.09 -18.94
CA TYR A 126 58.48 40.47 -18.55
C TYR A 126 59.69 40.52 -17.60
#